data_AF-W2ZW89-F1
#
_entry.id   AF-W2ZW89-F1
#
_cell.length_a   1.000
_cell.length_b   1.000
_cell.length_c   1.000
_cell.angle_alpha   90.00
_cell.angle_beta   90.00
_cell.angle_gamma   90.00
#
_symmetry.space_group_name_H-M   'P 1'
#
loop_
_entity.id
_entity.type
_entity.pdbx_description
1 polymer ?
#
loop_
_entity_poly.entity_id
_entity_poly.type
_entity_poly.pdbx_seq_one_letter_code
_entity_poly.pdbx_strand_id
1 'polypeptide(L)'
;MQNSVESEANKTGKRRADVEKRKGTQYIPENWSKYCITLQCTHGRSQPPRGSGKRKHRKVRTTLCTAKINARVVAGFSGWYDAVKACGHHNHPVTKHQWSNYVGNLKVKDNRLKQDAIDMPRRVRMLKGFSVIFTSNLGNW
;
A
#
# COMPACT_ATOMS: atom_id res chain seq x y z
N MET A 1 -11.83 15.93 21.91
CA MET A 1 -10.40 16.33 21.93
C MET A 1 -9.87 16.60 23.34
N GLN A 2 -10.64 17.24 24.22
CA GLN A 2 -10.27 17.52 25.63
C GLN A 2 -9.75 16.27 26.37
N ASN A 3 -10.44 15.14 26.27
CA ASN A 3 -10.05 13.88 26.93
C ASN A 3 -8.67 13.35 26.50
N SER A 4 -8.21 13.65 25.27
CA SER A 4 -6.90 13.21 24.76
C SER A 4 -5.76 14.13 25.20
N VAL A 5 -6.03 15.41 25.42
CA VAL A 5 -5.06 16.36 25.98
C VAL A 5 -4.84 16.03 27.45
N GLU A 6 -5.93 15.88 28.21
CA GLU A 6 -5.88 15.54 29.65
C GLU A 6 -5.19 14.21 29.91
N SER A 7 -5.55 13.16 29.17
CA SER A 7 -4.93 11.84 29.32
C SER A 7 -3.40 11.89 29.13
N GLU A 8 -2.90 12.69 28.20
CA GLU A 8 -1.48 12.77 27.91
C GLU A 8 -0.74 13.71 28.86
N ALA A 9 -1.35 14.82 29.27
CA ALA A 9 -0.84 15.69 30.32
C ALA A 9 -0.62 14.90 31.62
N ASN A 10 -1.62 14.08 32.00
CA ASN A 10 -1.53 13.20 33.16
C ASN A 10 -0.44 12.14 33.02
N LYS A 11 -0.27 11.55 31.83
CA LYS A 11 0.73 10.50 31.59
C LYS A 11 2.16 11.02 31.51
N THR A 12 2.37 12.23 31.00
CA THR A 12 3.71 12.80 30.75
C THR A 12 4.14 13.83 31.78
N GLY A 13 3.25 14.27 32.68
CA GLY A 13 3.51 15.33 33.65
C GLY A 13 3.69 16.73 33.04
N LYS A 14 3.43 16.87 31.72
CA LYS A 14 3.57 18.14 31.01
C LYS A 14 2.34 19.03 31.23
N ARG A 15 2.54 20.36 31.22
CA ARG A 15 1.43 21.31 31.36
C ARG A 15 0.44 21.14 30.20
N ARG A 16 -0.85 21.25 30.52
CA ARG A 16 -1.95 21.15 29.55
C ARG A 16 -1.74 22.07 28.34
N ALA A 17 -1.34 23.32 28.57
CA ALA A 17 -1.09 24.30 27.52
C ALA A 17 0.03 23.88 26.55
N ASP A 18 1.06 23.16 27.02
CA ASP A 18 2.14 22.66 26.15
C ASP A 18 1.65 21.46 25.32
N VAL A 19 0.81 20.61 25.91
CA VAL A 19 0.15 19.51 25.21
C VAL A 19 -0.85 20.05 24.19
N GLU A 20 -1.62 21.08 24.53
CA GLU A 20 -2.56 21.79 23.64
C GLU A 20 -1.85 22.58 22.55
N LYS A 21 -0.70 23.20 22.81
CA LYS A 21 0.11 23.90 21.80
C LYS A 21 0.75 22.92 20.83
N ARG A 22 1.27 21.79 21.33
CA ARG A 22 1.84 20.70 20.49
C ARG A 22 0.76 19.93 19.73
N LYS A 23 -0.40 19.69 20.35
CA LYS A 23 -1.62 19.18 19.68
C LYS A 23 -2.39 20.28 18.97
N GLY A 24 -1.88 21.51 19.04
CA GLY A 24 -2.44 22.67 18.37
C GLY A 24 -2.61 22.25 16.94
N THR A 25 -3.82 22.42 16.42
CA THR A 25 -4.31 21.86 15.17
C THR A 25 -3.45 22.34 14.01
N GLN A 26 -2.29 21.72 13.83
CA GLN A 26 -1.61 21.72 12.56
C GLN A 26 -2.53 20.86 11.71
N TYR A 27 -3.37 21.53 10.93
CA TYR A 27 -4.20 20.87 9.95
C TYR A 27 -3.26 20.23 8.93
N ILE A 28 -3.58 19.01 8.52
CA ILE A 28 -2.86 18.38 7.41
C ILE A 28 -3.01 19.32 6.22
N PRO A 29 -1.91 19.69 5.54
CA PRO A 29 -1.97 20.59 4.41
C PRO A 29 -2.97 20.09 3.36
N GLU A 30 -3.80 20.99 2.84
CA GLU A 30 -4.87 20.63 1.89
C GLU A 30 -4.33 20.09 0.55
N ASN A 31 -3.09 20.45 0.20
CA ASN A 31 -2.40 19.90 -0.97
C ASN A 31 -1.97 18.43 -0.80
N TRP A 32 -2.18 17.81 0.36
CA TRP A 32 -1.87 16.40 0.58
C TRP A 32 -3.06 15.53 0.22
N SER A 33 -2.93 14.75 -0.85
CA SER A 33 -4.02 13.90 -1.37
C SER A 33 -4.47 12.80 -0.40
N LYS A 34 -3.59 12.33 0.50
CA LYS A 34 -3.89 11.28 1.48
C LYS A 34 -3.15 11.54 2.79
N TYR A 35 -3.87 11.47 3.90
CA TYR A 35 -3.28 11.56 5.24
C TYR A 35 -3.04 10.19 5.89
N CYS A 36 -3.70 9.15 5.38
CA CYS A 36 -3.54 7.78 5.85
C CYS A 36 -3.65 6.78 4.69
N ILE A 37 -2.95 5.67 4.84
CA ILE A 37 -3.03 4.53 3.93
C ILE A 37 -3.02 3.23 4.73
N THR A 38 -3.85 2.29 4.32
CA THR A 38 -3.80 0.92 4.82
C THR A 38 -3.27 0.02 3.73
N LEU A 39 -2.11 -0.60 3.98
CA LEU A 39 -1.52 -1.62 3.12
C LEU A 39 -1.93 -2.98 3.66
N GLN A 40 -2.69 -3.75 2.86
CA GLN A 40 -3.08 -5.11 3.20
C GLN A 40 -2.22 -6.10 2.43
N CYS A 41 -1.96 -7.27 3.03
CA CYS A 41 -1.37 -8.39 2.31
C CYS A 41 -2.17 -8.75 1.05
N THR A 42 -1.47 -9.01 -0.04
CA THR A 42 -2.06 -9.42 -1.33
C THR A 42 -2.83 -10.74 -1.23
N HIS A 43 -2.41 -11.63 -0.31
CA HIS A 43 -3.11 -12.87 0.02
C HIS A 43 -4.30 -12.68 0.99
N GLY A 44 -4.47 -11.48 1.54
CA GLY A 44 -5.61 -11.10 2.40
C GLY A 44 -6.83 -10.62 1.63
N ARG A 45 -6.66 -10.24 0.36
CA ARG A 45 -7.76 -9.75 -0.46
C ARG A 45 -8.54 -10.93 -1.04
N SER A 46 -9.76 -11.13 -0.55
CA SER A 46 -10.72 -12.03 -1.21
C SER A 46 -10.83 -11.61 -2.68
N GLN A 47 -10.55 -12.55 -3.58
CA GLN A 47 -10.71 -12.32 -5.02
C GLN A 47 -12.05 -12.95 -5.41
N PRO A 48 -13.00 -12.19 -5.95
CA PRO A 48 -14.22 -12.79 -6.47
C PRO A 48 -13.83 -13.80 -7.56
N PRO A 49 -14.52 -14.95 -7.63
CA PRO A 49 -14.27 -15.92 -8.69
C PRO A 49 -14.47 -15.24 -10.05
N ARG A 50 -13.47 -15.33 -10.94
CA ARG A 50 -13.51 -14.72 -12.28
C ARG A 50 -14.28 -15.55 -13.32
N GLY A 51 -15.06 -16.53 -12.88
CA GLY A 51 -15.87 -17.40 -13.72
C GLY A 51 -16.27 -18.70 -13.01
N SER A 52 -17.21 -19.44 -13.61
CA SER A 52 -17.67 -20.78 -13.17
C SER A 52 -16.70 -21.91 -13.50
N GLY A 53 -15.43 -21.57 -13.77
CA GLY A 53 -14.47 -22.43 -14.47
C GLY A 53 -14.14 -23.73 -13.75
N LYS A 54 -14.16 -24.84 -14.49
CA LYS A 54 -13.76 -26.20 -14.05
C LYS A 54 -12.30 -26.32 -13.59
N ARG A 55 -11.44 -25.32 -13.87
CA ARG A 55 -10.01 -25.32 -13.52
C ARG A 55 -9.79 -24.71 -12.14
N LYS A 56 -9.58 -25.55 -11.13
CA LYS A 56 -9.06 -25.12 -9.84
C LYS A 56 -7.59 -24.72 -10.03
N HIS A 57 -7.26 -23.43 -9.89
CA HIS A 57 -5.87 -23.01 -9.87
C HIS A 57 -5.18 -23.69 -8.67
N ARG A 58 -4.15 -24.52 -8.93
CA ARG A 58 -3.46 -25.35 -7.92
C ARG A 58 -2.97 -24.58 -6.68
N LYS A 59 -2.73 -23.27 -6.81
CA LYS A 59 -2.41 -22.39 -5.68
C LYS A 59 -3.63 -21.56 -5.31
N VAL A 60 -4.15 -21.75 -4.11
CA VAL A 60 -5.10 -20.81 -3.49
C VAL A 60 -4.42 -19.44 -3.47
N ARG A 61 -4.92 -18.48 -4.26
CA ARG A 61 -4.31 -17.12 -4.31
C ARG A 61 -4.63 -16.32 -3.05
N THR A 62 -5.74 -16.62 -2.37
CA THR A 62 -6.21 -15.92 -1.17
C THR A 62 -6.16 -16.83 0.04
N THR A 63 -5.28 -16.57 0.99
CA THR A 63 -5.24 -17.27 2.27
C THR A 63 -6.08 -16.57 3.33
N LEU A 64 -6.83 -15.53 2.95
CA LEU A 64 -7.52 -14.64 3.90
C LEU A 64 -6.55 -14.09 4.96
N CYS A 65 -5.31 -13.83 4.55
CA CYS A 65 -4.28 -13.27 5.42
C CYS A 65 -4.76 -11.96 6.06
N THR A 66 -4.61 -11.87 7.38
CA THR A 66 -5.06 -10.71 8.17
C THR A 66 -4.00 -9.62 8.31
N ALA A 67 -2.77 -9.88 7.84
CA ALA A 67 -1.66 -8.94 7.92
C ALA A 67 -1.98 -7.63 7.18
N LYS A 68 -1.88 -6.53 7.90
CA LYS A 68 -2.08 -5.17 7.39
C LYS A 68 -1.21 -4.17 8.15
N ILE A 69 -0.85 -3.10 7.45
CA ILE A 69 -0.07 -1.98 7.96
C ILE A 69 -0.90 -0.72 7.76
N ASN A 70 -1.18 0.01 8.82
CA ASN A 70 -1.81 1.32 8.76
C ASN A 70 -0.72 2.37 8.93
N ALA A 71 -0.49 3.18 7.92
CA ALA A 71 0.37 4.35 8.00
C ALA A 71 -0.50 5.60 8.03
N ARG A 72 -0.20 6.51 8.95
CA ARG A 72 -0.88 7.81 9.05
C ARG A 72 0.12 8.92 9.36
N VAL A 73 -0.15 10.09 8.81
CA VAL A 73 0.56 11.31 9.13
C VAL A 73 0.16 11.76 10.55
N VAL A 74 1.15 12.16 11.35
CA VAL A 74 0.96 12.71 12.70
C VAL A 74 1.83 13.95 12.85
N ALA A 75 1.27 15.02 13.42
CA ALA A 75 2.02 16.21 13.79
C ALA A 75 2.94 15.90 14.98
N GLY A 76 4.20 16.28 14.89
CA GLY A 76 5.17 16.25 15.98
C GLY A 76 5.76 17.62 16.27
N PHE A 77 6.77 17.67 17.12
CA PHE A 77 7.30 18.94 17.65
C PHE A 77 7.92 19.86 16.58
N SER A 78 8.59 19.28 15.58
CA SER A 78 9.32 20.03 14.55
C SER A 78 8.87 19.70 13.12
N GLY A 79 7.67 19.13 12.95
CA GLY A 79 7.18 18.74 11.62
C GLY A 79 6.20 17.57 11.64
N TRP A 80 6.08 16.90 10.50
CA TRP A 80 5.18 15.78 10.27
C TRP A 80 5.92 14.45 10.23
N TYR A 81 5.31 13.40 10.78
CA TYR A 81 5.89 12.05 10.84
C TYR A 81 4.87 10.99 10.43
N ASP A 82 5.34 9.90 9.84
CA ASP A 82 4.51 8.73 9.55
C ASP A 82 4.45 7.77 10.75
N ALA A 83 3.30 7.72 11.41
CA ALA A 83 3.01 6.72 12.41
C ALA A 83 2.52 5.43 11.73
N VAL A 84 3.29 4.37 11.87
CA VAL A 84 3.01 3.06 11.27
C VAL A 84 2.55 2.08 12.35
N LYS A 85 1.40 1.45 12.13
CA LYS A 85 0.87 0.38 12.99
C LYS A 85 0.63 -0.89 12.18
N ALA A 86 1.47 -1.90 12.40
CA ALA A 86 1.24 -3.25 11.92
C ALA A 86 0.18 -3.95 12.78
N CYS A 87 -0.68 -4.77 12.15
CA CYS A 87 -1.63 -5.63 12.85
C CYS A 87 -2.02 -6.83 11.99
N GLY A 88 -2.57 -7.85 12.63
CA GLY A 88 -2.77 -9.17 12.03
C GLY A 88 -1.46 -9.94 11.89
N HIS A 89 -1.51 -11.09 11.22
CA HIS A 89 -0.34 -11.95 11.03
C HIS A 89 -0.36 -12.61 9.67
N HIS A 90 0.83 -12.90 9.14
CA HIS A 90 0.94 -13.73 7.96
C HIS A 90 0.58 -15.18 8.32
N ASN A 91 -0.26 -15.80 7.50
CA ASN A 91 -0.61 -17.21 7.57
C ASN A 91 -0.10 -17.98 6.34
N HIS A 92 0.89 -17.41 5.67
CA HIS A 92 1.56 -17.94 4.50
C HIS A 92 3.03 -17.53 4.55
N PRO A 93 3.94 -18.24 3.85
CA PRO A 93 5.33 -17.83 3.74
C PRO A 93 5.46 -16.42 3.14
N VAL A 94 6.35 -15.61 3.70
CA VAL A 94 6.73 -14.29 3.18
C VAL A 94 8.21 -14.37 2.79
N THR A 95 8.47 -14.75 1.55
CA THR A 95 9.84 -14.91 1.04
C THR A 95 10.18 -13.82 0.03
N LYS A 96 11.47 -13.45 -0.04
CA LYS A 96 11.98 -12.54 -1.08
C LYS A 96 11.65 -13.03 -2.49
N HIS A 97 11.71 -14.34 -2.70
CA HIS A 97 11.34 -14.96 -3.98
C HIS A 97 9.86 -14.71 -4.34
N GLN A 98 8.92 -14.85 -3.40
CA GLN A 98 7.51 -14.53 -3.66
C GLN A 98 7.29 -13.04 -3.94
N TRP A 99 8.03 -12.16 -3.25
CA TRP A 99 7.98 -10.71 -3.50
C TRP A 99 8.44 -10.37 -4.92
N SER A 100 9.59 -10.88 -5.35
CA SER A 100 10.14 -10.60 -6.68
C SER A 100 9.26 -11.15 -7.81
N ASN A 101 8.58 -12.27 -7.60
CA ASN A 101 7.68 -12.87 -8.59
C ASN A 101 6.25 -12.30 -8.59
N TYR A 102 5.94 -11.36 -7.71
CA TYR A 102 4.62 -10.73 -7.73
C TYR A 102 4.48 -9.86 -8.99
N VAL A 103 3.36 -9.99 -9.72
CA VAL A 103 3.15 -9.33 -11.03
C VAL A 103 3.37 -7.81 -10.97
N GLY A 104 2.98 -7.16 -9.86
CA GLY A 104 3.20 -5.72 -9.67
C GLY A 104 4.69 -5.32 -9.55
N ASN A 105 5.54 -6.26 -9.12
CA ASN A 105 6.98 -6.07 -8.94
C ASN A 105 7.80 -6.51 -10.17
N LEU A 106 7.18 -7.28 -11.08
CA LEU A 106 7.76 -7.67 -12.37
C LEU A 106 7.69 -6.56 -13.44
N LYS A 107 7.36 -5.33 -13.07
CA LYS A 107 7.30 -4.22 -14.01
C LYS A 107 8.70 -3.93 -14.57
N VAL A 108 8.84 -4.00 -15.88
CA VAL A 108 10.03 -3.54 -16.60
C VAL A 108 10.23 -2.06 -16.28
N LYS A 109 11.33 -1.72 -15.61
CA LYS A 109 11.66 -0.34 -15.26
C LYS A 109 12.45 0.36 -16.36
N ASP A 110 13.25 -0.41 -17.11
CA ASP A 110 14.07 0.07 -18.22
C ASP A 110 13.19 0.72 -19.30
N ASN A 111 13.52 1.97 -19.63
CA ASN A 111 12.79 2.75 -20.61
C ASN A 111 13.06 2.30 -22.05
N ARG A 112 14.25 1.76 -22.35
CA ARG A 112 14.56 1.19 -23.66
C ARG A 112 13.72 -0.05 -23.92
N LEU A 113 13.71 -0.98 -22.97
CA LEU A 113 12.88 -2.18 -23.08
C LEU A 113 11.37 -1.89 -23.16
N LYS A 114 10.90 -0.81 -22.52
CA LYS A 114 9.52 -0.34 -22.69
C LYS A 114 9.27 0.14 -24.12
N GLN A 115 10.19 0.93 -24.68
CA GLN A 115 10.08 1.47 -26.03
C GLN A 115 10.15 0.34 -27.07
N ASP A 116 11.12 -0.56 -26.93
CA ASP A 116 11.26 -1.74 -27.80
C ASP A 116 9.98 -2.60 -27.80
N ALA A 117 9.35 -2.78 -26.63
CA ALA A 117 8.08 -3.51 -26.53
C ALA A 117 6.89 -2.74 -27.12
N ILE A 118 6.92 -1.40 -27.16
CA ILE A 118 5.94 -0.56 -27.86
C ILE A 118 6.10 -0.73 -29.38
N ASP A 119 7.35 -0.70 -29.86
CA ASP A 119 7.70 -0.76 -31.28
C ASP A 119 7.61 -2.18 -31.86
N MET A 120 7.52 -3.21 -31.00
CA MET A 120 7.28 -4.59 -31.44
C MET A 120 5.96 -4.74 -32.22
N PRO A 121 5.98 -5.39 -33.41
CA PRO A 121 4.78 -5.69 -34.18
C PRO A 121 3.72 -6.43 -33.36
N ARG A 122 2.45 -6.06 -33.54
CA ARG A 122 1.30 -6.60 -32.77
C ARG A 122 1.25 -8.13 -32.72
N ARG A 123 1.69 -8.80 -33.78
CA ARG A 123 1.77 -10.26 -33.91
C ARG A 123 2.78 -10.89 -32.94
N VAL A 124 3.90 -10.21 -32.69
CA VAL A 124 4.97 -10.63 -31.77
C VAL A 124 4.54 -10.42 -30.31
N ARG A 125 3.82 -9.33 -30.02
CA ARG A 125 3.29 -9.02 -28.67
C ARG A 125 2.30 -10.07 -28.15
N MET A 126 1.61 -10.78 -29.05
CA MET A 126 0.61 -11.80 -28.68
C MET A 126 1.17 -13.23 -28.52
N LEU A 127 2.45 -13.46 -28.82
CA LEU A 127 3.09 -14.75 -28.58
C LEU A 127 3.13 -15.02 -27.06
N LYS A 128 2.67 -16.21 -26.66
CA LYS A 128 2.53 -16.65 -25.27
C LYS A 128 3.91 -16.70 -24.58
N GLY A 129 4.32 -15.56 -24.01
CA GLY A 129 5.60 -15.37 -23.33
C GLY A 129 5.99 -13.89 -23.18
N PHE A 130 5.53 -13.03 -24.10
CA PHE A 130 5.83 -11.58 -24.12
C PHE A 130 4.63 -10.71 -23.72
N SER A 131 3.89 -11.11 -22.68
CA SER A 131 2.82 -10.25 -22.14
C SER A 131 3.43 -9.16 -21.26
N VAL A 132 3.87 -8.06 -21.88
CA VAL A 132 4.16 -6.83 -21.14
C VAL A 132 2.82 -6.18 -20.81
N ILE A 133 2.44 -6.23 -19.53
CA ILE A 133 1.24 -5.54 -19.03
C ILE A 133 1.57 -4.05 -18.98
N PHE A 134 1.29 -3.33 -20.07
CA PHE A 134 1.27 -1.89 -20.09
C PHE A 134 -0.02 -1.42 -19.40
N THR A 135 0.07 -1.01 -18.14
CA THR A 135 -0.97 -0.14 -17.58
C THR A 135 -0.75 1.24 -18.17
N SER A 136 -1.47 1.58 -19.24
CA SER A 136 -1.63 2.97 -19.66
C SER A 136 -2.30 3.70 -18.52
N ASN A 137 -1.52 4.46 -17.76
CA ASN A 137 -2.02 5.41 -16.78
C ASN A 137 -2.56 6.62 -17.55
N LEU A 138 -3.69 6.44 -18.23
CA LEU A 138 -4.52 7.54 -18.71
C LEU A 138 -5.62 7.71 -17.66
N GLY A 139 -5.30 8.53 -16.67
CA GLY A 139 -6.15 8.86 -15.54
C GLY A 139 -5.37 9.82 -14.68
N ASN A 140 -5.63 11.11 -14.90
CA ASN A 140 -5.02 12.25 -14.23
C ASN A 140 -5.10 12.12 -12.70
N TRP A 141 -4.09 12.70 -12.06
CA TRP A 141 -3.86 12.82 -10.63
C TRP A 141 -5.05 13.36 -9.84
#